data_AF-A0A423J3F0-F1
#
_entry.id   AF-A0A423J3F0-F1
#
_cell.length_a   1.000
_cell.length_b   1.000
_cell.length_c   1.000
_cell.angle_alpha   90.00
_cell.angle_beta   90.00
_cell.angle_gamma   90.00
#
_symmetry.space_group_name_H-M   'P 1'
#
loop_
_entity.id
_entity.type
_entity.pdbx_description
1 polymer ?
#
loop_
_entity_poly.entity_id
_entity_poly.type
_entity_poly.pdbx_seq_one_letter_code
_entity_poly.pdbx_strand_id
1 'polypeptide(L)'
;MRNAIGMAFLIFGALAGNAYAAGTEVCPKVSDIKSSAYTSDDENIPAPFNEGYKYTATANGKTWVGVTMGNQDDYLAKKYNLAAESFDGSICSYGGTKVVESGVTAVPYLKLKAS
;
A
#
# COMPACT_ATOMS: atom_id res chain seq x y z
N MET A 1 35.03 49.52 -30.68
CA MET A 1 34.03 48.81 -31.53
C MET A 1 34.66 47.53 -32.05
N ARG A 2 34.25 46.38 -31.52
CA ARG A 2 34.56 45.03 -32.03
C ARG A 2 33.35 44.17 -31.68
N ASN A 3 32.60 43.80 -32.72
CA ASN A 3 31.50 42.86 -32.65
C ASN A 3 32.04 41.44 -32.49
N ALA A 4 31.22 40.59 -31.85
CA ALA A 4 30.78 39.27 -32.32
C ALA A 4 30.96 38.12 -31.32
N ILE A 5 29.96 37.22 -31.36
CA ILE A 5 29.97 35.80 -30.95
C ILE A 5 29.82 35.60 -29.42
N GLY A 6 28.86 34.85 -28.87
CA GLY A 6 27.84 33.97 -29.44
C GLY A 6 27.03 33.39 -28.28
N MET A 7 25.80 32.98 -28.55
CA MET A 7 24.96 32.25 -27.60
C MET A 7 25.65 30.96 -27.15
N ALA A 8 25.69 30.71 -25.85
CA ALA A 8 25.92 29.37 -25.30
C ALA A 8 24.80 29.09 -24.29
N PHE A 9 23.72 28.51 -24.80
CA PHE A 9 22.75 27.74 -24.02
C PHE A 9 23.48 26.49 -23.49
N LEU A 10 23.68 26.41 -22.18
CA LEU A 10 24.00 25.13 -21.51
C LEU A 10 22.73 24.68 -20.79
N ILE A 11 21.96 23.80 -21.43
CA ILE A 11 20.94 23.01 -20.74
C ILE A 11 21.38 21.54 -20.75
N PHE A 12 20.99 20.90 -19.65
CA PHE A 12 20.71 19.48 -19.45
C PHE A 12 21.80 18.67 -18.77
N GLY A 13 21.50 18.42 -17.50
CA GLY A 13 21.99 17.28 -16.75
C GLY A 13 21.29 17.18 -15.40
N ALA A 14 19.97 17.45 -15.33
CA ALA A 14 19.22 16.96 -14.19
C ALA A 14 19.22 15.44 -14.32
N LEU A 15 20.10 14.76 -13.58
CA LEU A 15 19.89 13.37 -13.24
C LEU A 15 18.60 13.33 -12.41
N ALA A 16 17.47 13.24 -13.12
CA ALA A 16 16.29 12.60 -12.56
C ALA A 16 16.73 11.16 -12.29
N GLY A 17 17.20 10.92 -11.06
CA GLY A 17 17.23 9.57 -10.54
C GLY A 17 15.83 9.01 -10.75
N ASN A 18 15.76 7.93 -11.51
CA ASN A 18 14.53 7.22 -11.79
C ASN A 18 14.08 6.59 -10.46
N ALA A 19 13.50 7.40 -9.58
CA ALA A 19 12.57 6.90 -8.60
C ALA A 19 11.42 6.37 -9.45
N TYR A 20 11.43 5.07 -9.70
CA TYR A 20 10.25 4.39 -10.19
C TYR A 20 9.16 4.75 -9.17
N ALA A 21 8.31 5.71 -9.51
CA ALA A 21 6.93 5.66 -9.10
C ALA A 21 6.40 4.39 -9.77
N ALA A 22 6.72 3.23 -9.17
CA ALA A 22 6.13 1.97 -9.52
C ALA A 22 4.66 2.17 -9.24
N GLY A 23 3.94 2.50 -10.30
CA GLY A 23 2.65 3.07 -10.16
C GLY A 23 1.72 2.01 -9.55
N THR A 24 0.87 2.47 -8.66
CA THR A 24 -0.04 1.61 -7.92
C THR A 24 -1.13 1.01 -8.80
N GLU A 25 -1.12 1.27 -10.13
CA GLU A 25 -2.02 0.66 -11.12
C GLU A 25 -1.95 -0.86 -11.18
N VAL A 26 -0.82 -1.48 -10.79
CA VAL A 26 -0.70 -2.94 -10.74
C VAL A 26 -1.43 -3.52 -9.52
N CYS A 27 -1.67 -2.69 -8.50
CA CYS A 27 -2.31 -3.11 -7.27
C CYS A 27 -3.82 -3.31 -7.46
N PRO A 28 -4.40 -4.32 -6.79
CA PRO A 28 -5.85 -4.44 -6.70
C PRO A 28 -6.51 -3.14 -6.25
N LYS A 29 -7.59 -2.75 -6.93
CA LYS A 29 -8.44 -1.66 -6.43
C LYS A 29 -9.07 -2.09 -5.11
N VAL A 30 -9.22 -1.17 -4.17
CA VAL A 30 -9.79 -1.48 -2.85
C VAL A 30 -11.21 -2.07 -2.95
N SER A 31 -11.99 -1.67 -3.96
CA SER A 31 -13.31 -2.26 -4.27
C SER A 31 -13.28 -3.75 -4.58
N ASP A 32 -12.15 -4.24 -5.08
CA ASP A 32 -11.97 -5.61 -5.55
C ASP A 32 -11.40 -6.52 -4.45
N ILE A 33 -10.89 -5.91 -3.36
CA ILE A 33 -10.41 -6.63 -2.18
C ILE A 33 -11.60 -7.14 -1.37
N LYS A 34 -11.52 -8.39 -0.94
CA LYS A 34 -12.44 -9.04 -0.01
C LYS A 34 -11.71 -9.34 1.28
N SER A 35 -12.43 -9.21 2.39
CA SER A 35 -11.94 -9.55 3.72
C SER A 35 -12.74 -10.72 4.30
N SER A 36 -12.08 -11.50 5.16
CA SER A 36 -12.72 -12.50 6.00
C SER A 36 -12.00 -12.53 7.35
N ALA A 37 -12.71 -12.91 8.42
CA ALA A 37 -12.06 -13.18 9.70
C ALA A 37 -10.92 -14.20 9.54
N TYR A 38 -9.86 -14.01 10.31
CA TYR A 38 -8.68 -14.86 10.30
C TYR A 38 -8.21 -15.12 11.73
N THR A 39 -7.80 -16.36 11.98
CA THR A 39 -7.13 -16.79 13.20
C THR A 39 -5.86 -17.52 12.80
N SER A 40 -4.73 -17.12 13.35
CA SER A 40 -3.45 -17.78 13.14
C SER A 40 -3.40 -19.11 13.87
N ASP A 41 -2.87 -20.14 13.20
CA ASP A 41 -2.61 -21.46 13.80
C ASP A 41 -1.28 -21.51 14.60
N ASP A 42 -0.55 -20.39 14.68
CA ASP A 42 0.69 -20.30 15.47
C ASP A 42 0.39 -20.26 16.97
N GLU A 43 0.68 -21.37 17.66
CA GLU A 43 0.47 -21.54 19.11
C GLU A 43 1.28 -20.55 19.97
N ASN A 44 2.30 -19.90 19.41
CA ASN A 44 3.10 -18.89 20.12
C ASN A 44 2.44 -17.51 20.14
N ILE A 45 1.37 -17.33 19.37
CA ILE A 45 0.62 -16.08 19.30
C ILE A 45 -0.69 -16.26 20.07
N PRO A 46 -0.81 -15.72 21.30
CA PRO A 46 -2.04 -15.86 22.08
C PRO A 46 -3.12 -14.88 21.58
N ALA A 47 -4.38 -15.20 21.88
CA ALA A 47 -5.49 -14.26 21.69
C ALA A 47 -5.31 -12.99 22.54
N PRO A 48 -5.74 -11.81 22.05
CA PRO A 48 -6.38 -11.58 20.74
C PRO A 48 -5.39 -11.35 19.59
N PHE A 49 -4.08 -11.53 19.81
CA PHE A 49 -3.04 -11.21 18.83
C PHE A 49 -2.97 -12.19 17.66
N ASN A 50 -3.55 -13.38 17.79
CA ASN A 50 -3.69 -14.35 16.70
C ASN A 50 -4.93 -14.10 15.83
N GLU A 51 -5.81 -13.18 16.22
CA GLU A 51 -7.02 -12.86 15.48
C GLU A 51 -6.80 -11.63 14.60
N GLY A 52 -7.58 -11.56 13.51
CA GLY A 52 -7.64 -10.40 12.62
C GLY A 52 -8.37 -10.72 11.33
N TYR A 53 -7.82 -10.26 10.21
CA TYR A 53 -8.47 -10.35 8.91
C TYR A 53 -7.51 -10.85 7.82
N LYS A 54 -8.02 -11.74 6.98
CA LYS A 54 -7.40 -12.14 5.73
C LYS A 54 -8.02 -11.35 4.59
N TYR A 55 -7.18 -10.89 3.69
CA TYR A 55 -7.55 -10.10 2.52
C TYR A 55 -7.19 -10.85 1.25
N THR A 56 -8.11 -10.90 0.30
CA THR A 56 -7.90 -11.50 -1.00
C THR A 56 -8.40 -10.60 -2.12
N ALA A 57 -7.69 -10.58 -3.25
CA ALA A 57 -8.14 -9.90 -4.45
C ALA A 57 -7.58 -10.59 -5.70
N THR A 58 -8.25 -10.41 -6.83
CA THR A 58 -7.75 -10.85 -8.14
C THR A 58 -7.59 -9.63 -9.03
N ALA A 59 -6.36 -9.34 -9.45
CA ALA A 59 -6.06 -8.21 -10.32
C ALA A 59 -4.86 -8.53 -11.21
N ASN A 60 -4.93 -8.09 -12.47
CA ASN A 60 -3.85 -8.27 -13.44
C ASN A 60 -3.41 -9.75 -13.62
N GLY A 61 -4.39 -10.66 -13.58
CA GLY A 61 -4.15 -12.10 -13.71
C GLY A 61 -3.47 -12.76 -12.50
N LYS A 62 -3.29 -12.03 -11.39
CA LYS A 62 -2.67 -12.52 -10.17
C LYS A 62 -3.67 -12.57 -9.03
N THR A 63 -3.48 -13.54 -8.14
CA THR A 63 -4.16 -13.58 -6.84
C THR A 63 -3.29 -12.86 -5.83
N TRP A 64 -3.91 -12.00 -5.04
CA TRP A 64 -3.25 -11.18 -4.04
C TRP A 64 -3.77 -11.56 -2.66
N VAL A 65 -2.86 -11.77 -1.71
CA VAL A 65 -3.21 -12.19 -0.35
C VAL A 65 -2.47 -11.34 0.67
N GLY A 66 -3.19 -10.95 1.72
CA GLY A 66 -2.63 -10.28 2.89
C GLY A 66 -3.34 -10.74 4.16
N VAL A 67 -2.67 -10.54 5.29
CA VAL A 67 -3.24 -10.81 6.62
C VAL A 67 -2.84 -9.67 7.54
N THR A 68 -3.78 -9.21 8.36
CA THR A 68 -3.51 -8.39 9.53
C THR A 68 -3.89 -9.17 10.78
N MET A 69 -3.09 -9.05 11.83
CA MET A 69 -3.31 -9.71 13.12
C MET A 69 -3.21 -8.70 14.25
N GLY A 70 -3.79 -9.02 15.41
CA GLY A 70 -3.80 -8.15 16.58
C GLY A 70 -4.64 -6.88 16.36
N ASN A 71 -5.58 -6.93 15.41
CA ASN A 71 -6.54 -5.88 15.16
C ASN A 71 -7.96 -6.43 15.13
N GLN A 72 -8.91 -5.64 15.62
CA GLN A 72 -10.34 -5.98 15.58
C GLN A 72 -11.07 -5.31 14.42
N ASP A 73 -10.37 -4.42 13.70
CA ASP A 73 -10.95 -3.60 12.65
C ASP A 73 -10.59 -4.14 11.27
N ASP A 74 -11.63 -4.37 10.47
CA ASP A 74 -11.44 -4.57 9.04
C ASP A 74 -11.08 -3.25 8.35
N TYR A 75 -9.86 -3.14 7.84
CA TYR A 75 -9.37 -1.96 7.13
C TYR A 75 -10.09 -1.66 5.81
N LEU A 76 -10.96 -2.54 5.30
CA LEU A 76 -11.87 -2.23 4.19
C LEU A 76 -13.08 -1.39 4.61
N ALA A 77 -13.30 -1.17 5.91
CA ALA A 77 -14.37 -0.30 6.38
C ALA A 77 -14.20 1.13 5.82
N LYS A 78 -15.31 1.74 5.36
CA LYS A 78 -15.29 3.04 4.69
C LYS A 78 -14.61 4.15 5.48
N LYS A 79 -14.68 4.11 6.83
CA LYS A 79 -14.05 5.09 7.73
C LYS A 79 -12.53 5.22 7.54
N TYR A 80 -11.90 4.16 7.03
CA TYR A 80 -10.47 4.09 6.81
C TYR A 80 -10.02 4.65 5.46
N ASN A 81 -10.93 4.86 4.50
CA ASN A 81 -10.61 5.41 3.16
C ASN A 81 -9.31 4.82 2.58
N LEU A 82 -9.20 3.49 2.59
CA LEU A 82 -7.99 2.77 2.22
C LEU A 82 -7.65 3.03 0.75
N ALA A 83 -6.36 3.22 0.45
CA ALA A 83 -5.84 3.42 -0.90
C ALA A 83 -4.45 2.79 -1.04
N ALA A 84 -4.08 2.38 -2.26
CA ALA A 84 -2.74 1.88 -2.54
C ALA A 84 -1.74 3.04 -2.50
N GLU A 85 -0.65 2.86 -1.76
CA GLU A 85 0.40 3.87 -1.57
C GLU A 85 1.67 3.53 -2.34
N SER A 86 2.01 2.24 -2.44
CA SER A 86 3.23 1.81 -3.14
C SER A 86 3.15 0.37 -3.62
N PHE A 87 4.00 0.07 -4.60
CA PHE A 87 4.25 -1.27 -5.10
C PHE A 87 5.76 -1.51 -5.18
N ASP A 88 6.25 -2.59 -4.56
CA ASP A 88 7.70 -2.91 -4.53
C ASP A 88 8.12 -3.98 -5.58
N GLY A 89 7.22 -4.33 -6.49
CA GLY A 89 7.42 -5.39 -7.49
C GLY A 89 6.70 -6.70 -7.16
N SER A 90 6.34 -6.94 -5.90
CA SER A 90 5.55 -8.12 -5.51
C SER A 90 4.51 -7.86 -4.42
N ILE A 91 4.67 -6.76 -3.68
CA ILE A 91 3.81 -6.36 -2.58
C ILE A 91 3.21 -4.99 -2.89
N CYS A 92 1.89 -4.92 -2.81
CA CYS A 92 1.15 -3.67 -2.76
C CYS A 92 0.91 -3.27 -1.31
N SER A 93 1.39 -2.08 -0.94
CA SER A 93 1.14 -1.50 0.37
C SER A 93 0.01 -0.48 0.25
N TYR A 94 -0.93 -0.56 1.18
CA TYR A 94 -2.10 0.30 1.28
C TYR A 94 -2.10 1.00 2.63
N GLY A 95 -2.41 2.29 2.60
CA GLY A 95 -2.62 3.12 3.77
C GLY A 95 -3.99 3.77 3.74
N GLY A 96 -4.39 4.34 4.87
CA GLY A 96 -5.71 4.93 5.02
C GLY A 96 -5.73 6.06 6.04
N THR A 97 -6.92 6.61 6.23
CA THR A 97 -7.20 7.63 7.23
C THR A 97 -7.05 7.02 8.62
N LYS A 98 -6.21 7.64 9.44
CA LYS A 98 -6.13 7.36 10.88
C LYS A 98 -7.47 7.72 11.53
N VAL A 99 -8.05 6.78 12.26
CA VAL A 99 -9.31 6.98 13.00
C VAL A 99 -9.02 6.90 14.49
N VAL A 100 -9.65 7.80 15.26
CA VAL A 100 -9.61 7.77 16.72
C VAL A 100 -11.06 7.71 17.23
N GLU A 101 -11.43 6.59 17.83
CA GLU A 101 -12.77 6.32 18.34
C GLU A 101 -12.66 5.85 19.80
N SER A 102 -13.37 6.52 20.71
CA SER A 102 -13.39 6.15 22.15
C SER A 102 -12.00 5.98 22.79
N GLY A 103 -11.02 6.78 22.37
CA GLY A 103 -9.64 6.73 22.87
C GLY A 103 -8.76 5.65 22.21
N VAL A 104 -9.32 4.82 21.33
CA VAL A 104 -8.58 3.83 20.53
C VAL A 104 -8.16 4.46 19.21
N THR A 105 -6.88 4.32 18.86
CA THR A 105 -6.32 4.79 17.59
C THR A 105 -6.14 3.61 16.64
N ALA A 106 -6.77 3.68 15.48
CA ALA A 106 -6.58 2.74 14.37
C ALA A 106 -5.81 3.44 13.22
N VAL A 107 -4.70 2.84 12.81
CA VAL A 107 -3.90 3.29 11.65
C VAL A 107 -3.95 2.17 10.60
N PRO A 108 -4.77 2.31 9.55
CA PRO A 108 -4.90 1.29 8.52
C PRO A 108 -3.59 1.08 7.79
N TYR A 109 -3.14 -0.17 7.77
CA TYR A 109 -1.98 -0.58 7.01
C TYR A 109 -2.17 -2.01 6.52
N LEU A 110 -2.32 -2.16 5.21
CA LEU A 110 -2.56 -3.45 4.57
C LEU A 110 -1.46 -3.72 3.54
N LYS A 111 -0.89 -4.93 3.58
CA LYS A 111 0.01 -5.43 2.54
C LYS A 111 -0.63 -6.59 1.83
N LEU A 112 -0.70 -6.53 0.50
CA LEU A 112 -1.10 -7.64 -0.33
C LEU A 112 0.10 -8.11 -1.15
N LYS A 113 0.41 -9.40 -1.07
CA LYS A 113 1.44 -10.05 -1.87
C LYS A 113 0.80 -10.84 -3.00
N ALA A 114 1.33 -10.70 -4.22
CA ALA A 114 0.91 -11.53 -5.33
C ALA A 114 1.46 -12.96 -5.20
N SER A 115 0.61 -13.95 -5.50
CA SER A 115 0.97 -15.37 -5.71
C SER A 115 1.02 -15.72 -7.18
#